data_AF-A0A347ANJ9-F1
#
_entry.id   AF-A0A347ANJ9-F1
#
_cell.length_a   1.000
_cell.length_b   1.000
_cell.length_c   1.000
_cell.angle_alpha   90.00
_cell.angle_beta   90.00
_cell.angle_gamma   90.00
#
_symmetry.space_group_name_H-M   'P 1'
#
loop_
_entity.id
_entity.type
_entity.pdbx_description
1 polymer ?
#
loop_
_entity_poly.entity_id
_entity_poly.type
_entity_poly.pdbx_seq_one_letter_code
_entity_poly.pdbx_strand_id
1 'polypeptide(L)' 'MCESTVYDTKGTKLMDDVIHIKVYGERIEMVDILNQGMTVEGQIVELDLDKHSIFIEVDENGLIK' A
#
# COMPACT_ATOMS: atom_id res chain seq x y z
N MET A 1 9.59 14.17 -7.76
CA MET A 1 9.17 13.28 -6.66
C MET A 1 8.16 12.35 -7.29
N CYS A 2 8.27 11.04 -7.05
CA CYS A 2 7.37 10.06 -7.63
C CYS A 2 6.76 9.29 -6.48
N GLU A 3 5.56 9.67 -6.13
CA GLU A 3 4.69 9.05 -5.14
C GLU A 3 3.62 8.20 -5.84
N SER A 4 2.99 7.30 -5.11
CA SER A 4 1.90 6.47 -5.64
C SER A 4 0.76 6.36 -4.63
N THR A 5 -0.46 6.19 -5.13
CA THR A 5 -1.61 5.84 -4.31
C THR A 5 -1.72 4.33 -4.21
N VAL A 6 -1.91 3.82 -3.00
CA VAL A 6 -2.08 2.38 -2.75
C VAL A 6 -3.56 2.08 -2.54
N TYR A 7 -4.05 1.06 -3.24
CA TYR A 7 -5.43 0.57 -3.20
C TYR A 7 -5.46 -0.89 -2.77
N ASP A 8 -6.58 -1.35 -2.22
CA ASP A 8 -6.89 -2.76 -2.16
C ASP A 8 -7.43 -3.27 -3.52
N THR A 9 -7.52 -4.60 -3.70
CA THR A 9 -8.10 -5.22 -4.91
C THR A 9 -9.59 -4.95 -5.11
N LYS A 10 -10.29 -4.40 -4.10
CA LYS A 10 -11.69 -3.97 -4.18
C LYS A 10 -11.80 -2.51 -4.66
N GLY A 11 -10.67 -1.83 -4.89
CA GLY A 11 -10.59 -0.43 -5.28
C GLY A 11 -10.71 0.54 -4.09
N THR A 12 -10.70 0.05 -2.86
CA THR A 12 -10.63 0.89 -1.67
C THR A 12 -9.25 1.52 -1.60
N LYS A 13 -9.20 2.83 -1.48
CA LYS A 13 -7.92 3.51 -1.22
C LYS A 13 -7.43 3.19 0.18
N LEU A 14 -6.20 2.70 0.27
CA LEU A 14 -5.52 2.43 1.54
C LEU A 14 -4.71 3.66 1.98
N MET A 15 -3.90 4.23 1.09
CA MET A 15 -2.99 5.33 1.44
C MET A 15 -2.63 6.19 0.23
N ASP A 16 -2.57 7.51 0.40
CA ASP A 16 -2.10 8.48 -0.61
C ASP A 16 -0.62 8.80 -0.41
N ASP A 17 -0.01 9.37 -1.45
CA ASP A 17 1.33 9.95 -1.42
C ASP A 17 2.42 9.00 -0.89
N VAL A 18 2.28 7.70 -1.15
CA VAL A 18 3.20 6.67 -0.65
C VAL A 18 4.53 6.77 -1.38
N ILE A 19 5.61 6.88 -0.61
CA ILE A 19 6.99 7.01 -1.11
C ILE A 19 7.89 5.83 -0.73
N HIS A 20 7.45 4.99 0.22
CA HIS A 20 8.21 3.84 0.67
C HIS A 20 7.26 2.70 1.03
N ILE A 21 7.53 1.52 0.49
CA ILE A 21 6.87 0.27 0.88
C ILE A 21 7.93 -0.76 1.29
N LYS A 22 7.75 -1.39 2.46
CA LYS A 22 8.56 -2.52 2.94
C LYS A 22 7.68 -3.74 3.09
N VAL A 23 8.16 -4.88 2.61
CA VAL A 23 7.42 -6.15 2.64
C VAL A 23 8.17 -7.14 3.52
N TYR A 24 7.48 -7.67 4.53
CA TYR A 24 7.96 -8.61 5.54
C TYR A 24 7.07 -9.87 5.51
N GLY A 25 7.20 -10.68 4.46
CA GLY A 25 6.25 -11.76 4.21
C GLY A 25 4.88 -11.16 3.87
N GLU A 26 3.86 -11.52 4.64
CA GLU A 26 2.49 -11.01 4.50
C GLU A 26 2.32 -9.60 5.09
N ARG A 27 3.24 -9.14 5.95
CA ARG A 27 3.17 -7.79 6.53
C ARG A 27 3.75 -6.77 5.56
N ILE A 28 2.95 -5.79 5.15
CA ILE A 28 3.35 -4.69 4.28
C ILE A 28 3.28 -3.37 5.06
N GLU A 29 4.39 -2.66 5.14
CA GLU A 29 4.50 -1.35 5.77
C GLU A 29 4.66 -0.27 4.70
N MET A 30 3.87 0.79 4.78
CA MET A 30 3.84 1.90 3.81
C MET A 30 4.06 3.22 4.54
N VAL A 31 4.75 4.16 3.89
CA VAL A 31 5.05 5.50 4.44
C VAL A 31 4.81 6.58 3.38
N ASP A 32 4.16 7.68 3.77
CA ASP A 32 3.86 8.83 2.90
C ASP A 32 4.96 9.91 2.93
N ILE A 33 4.78 10.96 2.12
CA ILE A 33 5.65 12.15 2.07
C ILE A 33 5.80 12.90 3.40
N LEU A 34 4.90 12.70 4.36
CA LEU A 34 4.91 13.30 5.69
C LEU A 34 5.47 12.36 6.76
N ASN A 35 6.00 11.20 6.38
CA ASN A 35 6.44 10.10 7.25
C ASN A 35 5.33 9.49 8.12
N GLN A 36 4.06 9.61 7.73
CA GLN A 36 2.97 8.85 8.35
C GLN A 36 2.99 7.43 7.79
N GLY A 37 2.68 6.44 8.64
CA GLY A 37 2.78 5.03 8.30
C GLY A 37 1.44 4.30 8.33
N MET A 38 1.31 3.26 7.51
CA MET A 38 0.23 2.28 7.56
C MET A 38 0.80 0.87 7.44
N THR A 39 0.21 -0.10 8.16
CA THR A 39 0.55 -1.52 8.02
C THR A 39 -0.68 -2.31 7.59
N VAL A 40 -0.52 -3.18 6.60
CA VAL A 40 -1.55 -4.13 6.16
C VAL A 40 -0.96 -5.54 6.12
N GLU A 41 -1.82 -6.54 6.28
CA GLU A 41 -1.48 -7.94 6.00
C GLU A 41 -2.07 -8.34 4.65
N GLY A 42 -1.24 -8.97 3.81
CA GLY A 42 -1.60 -9.42 2.48
C GLY A 42 -0.42 -9.40 1.50
N GLN A 43 -0.71 -9.21 0.21
CA GLN A 43 0.29 -9.27 -0.86
C GLN A 43 0.12 -8.16 -1.90
N ILE A 44 1.23 -7.63 -2.40
CA ILE A 44 1.21 -6.72 -3.56
C ILE A 44 0.88 -7.54 -4.80
N VAL A 45 -0.16 -7.15 -5.53
CA VAL A 45 -0.61 -7.86 -6.74
C VAL A 45 -0.29 -7.11 -8.02
N GLU A 46 -0.19 -5.77 -7.98
CA GLU A 46 0.10 -4.95 -9.16
C GLU A 46 0.82 -3.65 -8.78
N LEU A 47 1.76 -3.22 -9.63
CA LEU A 47 2.46 -1.94 -9.58
C LEU A 47 2.30 -1.24 -10.93
N ASP A 48 1.36 -0.31 -11.04
CA ASP A 48 1.16 0.54 -12.22
C ASP A 48 1.86 1.89 -11.99
N LEU A 49 3.14 1.95 -12.37
CA LEU A 49 3.98 3.14 -12.18
C LEU A 49 3.66 4.27 -13.17
N ASP A 50 2.97 3.99 -14.29
CA ASP A 50 2.52 5.01 -15.25
C ASP A 50 1.31 5.76 -14.67
N LYS A 51 0.39 5.03 -14.03
CA LYS A 51 -0.76 5.61 -13.32
C LYS A 51 -0.50 5.95 -11.87
N HIS A 52 0.72 5.78 -11.37
CA HIS A 52 1.08 6.01 -9.97
C HIS A 52 0.17 5.25 -8.98
N SER A 53 -0.17 4.00 -9.32
CA SER A 53 -1.11 3.16 -8.56
C SER A 53 -0.46 1.83 -8.15
N ILE A 54 -0.68 1.43 -6.91
CA ILE A 54 -0.23 0.15 -6.36
C ILE A 54 -1.44 -0.58 -5.80
N PHE A 55 -1.55 -1.87 -6.07
CA PHE A 55 -2.67 -2.68 -5.60
C PHE A 55 -2.20 -3.78 -4.66
N ILE A 56 -2.87 -3.91 -3.52
CA ILE A 56 -2.62 -4.91 -2.49
C ILE A 56 -3.88 -5.77 -2.32
N GLU A 57 -3.73 -7.08 -2.36
CA GLU A 57 -4.76 -7.98 -1.86
C GLU A 57 -4.61 -8.05 -0.34
N VAL A 58 -5.62 -7.57 0.39
CA VAL A 58 -5.61 -7.51 1.86
C VAL A 58 -6.35 -8.73 2.42
N ASP A 59 -5.74 -9.40 3.39
CA ASP A 59 -6.31 -10.60 4.02
C ASP A 59 -7.56 -10.28 4.87
N GLU A 60 -8.35 -11.31 5.22
CA GLU A 60 -9.63 -11.17 5.95
C GLU A 60 -9.50 -10.49 7.34
N ASN A 61 -8.28 -10.36 7.88
CA ASN A 61 -7.95 -9.64 9.13
C ASN A 61 -7.56 -8.15 8.91
N GLY A 62 -7.79 -7.62 7.71
CA GLY A 62 -7.15 -6.42 7.16
C GLY A 62 -7.42 -5.07 7.81
N LEU A 63 -6.59 -4.71 8.80
CA LEU A 63 -5.96 -3.40 9.05
C LEU A 63 -5.32 -3.47 10.45
N ILE A 64 -3.99 -3.51 10.53
CA ILE A 64 -3.29 -3.39 11.81
C ILE A 64 -3.03 -1.89 12.03
N LYS A 65 -3.86 -1.27 12.87
CA LYS A 65 -3.67 0.13 13.31
C LYS A 65 -2.42 0.28 14.18
#